data_AF-A0A4S8MLQ9-F1
#
_entry.id   AF-A0A4S8MLQ9-F1
#
_cell.length_a   1.000
_cell.length_b   1.000
_cell.length_c   1.000
_cell.angle_alpha   90.00
_cell.angle_beta   90.00
_cell.angle_gamma   90.00
#
_symmetry.space_group_name_H-M   'P 1'
#
loop_
_entity.id
_entity.type
_entity.pdbx_description
1 polymer ?
#
loop_
_entity_poly.entity_id
_entity_poly.type
_entity_poly.pdbx_seq_one_letter_code
_entity_poly.pdbx_strand_id
1 'polypeptide(L)' 'MTSYLFNLNSFCNCSQKFIDAYSQGLNGRQAAWATHKYKGHRILPESLMNDMEQENVA' A
#
# COMPACT_ATOMS: atom_id res chain seq x y z
N MET A 1 -15.82 -24.22 -3.89
CA MET A 1 -15.85 -23.21 -4.98
C MET A 1 -15.81 -21.77 -4.48
N THR A 2 -16.19 -21.46 -3.22
CA THR A 2 -16.16 -20.09 -2.66
C THR A 2 -14.78 -19.60 -2.21
N SER A 3 -13.88 -20.52 -1.84
CA SER A 3 -12.52 -20.19 -1.37
C SER A 3 -11.63 -19.54 -2.46
N TYR A 4 -11.84 -19.86 -3.73
CA TYR A 4 -11.04 -19.29 -4.84
C TYR A 4 -11.33 -17.80 -5.07
N LEU A 5 -12.60 -17.41 -4.98
CA LEU A 5 -13.04 -16.00 -5.14
C LEU A 5 -12.55 -15.11 -3.99
N PHE A 6 -12.52 -15.64 -2.76
CA PHE A 6 -11.98 -14.90 -1.62
C PHE A 6 -10.48 -14.62 -1.77
N ASN A 7 -9.71 -15.59 -2.28
CA ASN A 7 -8.28 -15.43 -2.52
C ASN A 7 -7.98 -14.40 -3.61
N LEU A 8 -8.75 -14.39 -4.70
CA LEU A 8 -8.59 -13.42 -5.78
C LEU A 8 -8.86 -11.99 -5.32
N ASN A 9 -9.95 -11.77 -4.55
CA ASN A 9 -10.25 -10.44 -4.02
C ASN A 9 -9.17 -9.94 -3.06
N SER A 10 -8.65 -10.80 -2.19
CA SER A 10 -7.55 -10.45 -1.29
C SER A 10 -6.28 -10.06 -2.08
N PHE A 11 -5.94 -10.83 -3.12
CA PHE A 11 -4.79 -10.56 -3.97
C PHE A 11 -4.92 -9.26 -4.76
N CYS A 12 -6.08 -9.01 -5.40
CA CYS A 12 -6.35 -7.78 -6.14
C CYS A 12 -6.29 -6.56 -5.21
N ASN A 13 -6.88 -6.66 -4.02
CA ASN A 13 -6.85 -5.56 -3.03
C ASN A 13 -5.43 -5.26 -2.54
N CYS A 14 -4.60 -6.26 -2.30
CA CYS A 14 -3.18 -6.05 -1.96
C CYS A 14 -2.42 -5.40 -3.12
N SER A 15 -2.59 -5.92 -4.33
CA SER A 15 -1.92 -5.41 -5.53
C SER A 15 -2.29 -3.96 -5.83
N GLN A 16 -3.56 -3.59 -5.64
CA GLN A 16 -4.04 -2.23 -5.84
C GLN A 16 -3.36 -1.22 -4.91
N LYS A 17 -3.07 -1.59 -3.66
CA LYS A 17 -2.34 -0.71 -2.72
C LYS A 17 -0.89 -0.47 -3.15
N PHE A 18 -0.23 -1.47 -3.73
CA PHE A 18 1.11 -1.31 -4.30
C PHE A 18 1.07 -0.47 -5.58
N ILE A 19 0.06 -0.64 -6.44
CA ILE A 19 -0.12 0.17 -7.66
C ILE A 19 -0.34 1.64 -7.31
N ASP A 20 -1.15 1.94 -6.29
CA ASP A 20 -1.37 3.30 -5.79
C ASP A 20 -0.05 3.92 -5.30
N ALA A 21 0.72 3.18 -4.50
CA ALA A 21 2.04 3.59 -4.03
C ALA A 21 3.02 3.90 -5.18
N TYR A 22 3.09 3.03 -6.19
CA TYR A 22 3.94 3.27 -7.36
C TYR A 22 3.46 4.44 -8.21
N SER A 23 2.14 4.66 -8.30
CA SER A 23 1.57 5.79 -9.03
C SER A 23 1.95 7.13 -8.40
N GLN A 24 2.18 7.15 -7.09
CA GLN A 24 2.70 8.29 -6.34
C GLN A 24 4.24 8.44 -6.42
N GLY A 25 4.93 7.56 -7.15
CA GLY A 25 6.39 7.60 -7.32
C GLY A 25 7.17 6.97 -6.17
N LEU A 26 6.52 6.20 -5.29
CA LEU A 26 7.19 5.54 -4.16
C LEU A 26 8.06 4.36 -4.64
N ASN A 27 9.21 4.21 -3.99
CA ASN A 27 10.11 3.08 -4.25
C ASN A 27 9.62 1.77 -3.59
N GLY A 28 10.20 0.62 -3.92
CA GLY A 28 9.70 -0.69 -3.42
C GLY A 28 9.69 -0.79 -1.89
N ARG A 29 10.72 -0.26 -1.22
CA ARG A 29 10.80 -0.21 0.26
C ARG A 29 9.73 0.71 0.86
N GLN A 30 9.51 1.85 0.21
CA GLN A 30 8.55 2.86 0.58
C GLN A 30 7.10 2.35 0.42
N ALA A 31 6.80 1.66 -0.68
CA ALA A 31 5.51 1.02 -0.91
C ALA A 31 5.23 -0.10 0.11
N ALA A 32 6.23 -0.91 0.45
CA ALA A 32 6.10 -1.93 1.49
C ALA A 32 5.84 -1.31 2.88
N TRP A 33 6.49 -0.20 3.21
CA TRP A 33 6.24 0.53 4.43
C TRP A 33 4.83 1.13 4.46
N ALA A 34 4.42 1.82 3.39
CA ALA A 34 3.11 2.47 3.27
C ALA A 34 1.96 1.46 3.42
N THR A 35 2.06 0.32 2.72
CA THR A 35 1.09 -0.77 2.82
C THR A 35 1.04 -1.40 4.21
N HIS A 36 2.16 -1.39 4.95
CA HIS A 36 2.23 -1.92 6.32
C HIS A 36 1.68 -0.93 7.37
N LYS A 37 1.99 0.36 7.22
CA LYS A 37 1.54 1.46 8.09
C LYS A 37 0.03 1.68 7.95
N TYR A 38 -0.48 1.69 6.71
CA TYR A 38 -1.88 2.01 6.40
C TYR A 38 -2.70 0.79 5.97
N LYS A 39 -2.60 -0.33 6.70
CA LYS A 39 -3.30 -1.59 6.38
C LYS A 39 -4.82 -1.44 6.23
N GLY A 40 -5.43 -0.46 6.90
CA GLY A 40 -6.87 -0.18 6.86
C GLY A 40 -7.32 0.90 5.87
N HIS A 41 -6.41 1.72 5.36
CA HIS A 41 -6.78 2.75 4.39
C HIS A 41 -6.81 2.16 2.98
N ARG A 42 -7.83 2.55 2.21
CA ARG A 42 -7.95 2.22 0.79
C ARG A 42 -7.24 3.23 -0.12
N ILE A 43 -6.98 4.43 0.40
CA ILE A 43 -6.37 5.55 -0.29
C ILE A 43 -5.22 6.01 0.59
N LEU A 44 -4.03 6.19 0.02
CA LEU A 44 -2.89 6.72 0.77
C LEU A 44 -3.20 8.16 1.23
N PRO A 45 -3.06 8.46 2.53
CA PRO A 45 -3.30 9.80 3.03
C PRO A 45 -2.24 10.77 2.52
N GLU A 46 -2.60 12.03 2.37
CA GLU A 46 -1.69 13.09 1.90
C GLU A 46 -0.51 13.32 2.88
N SER A 47 -0.68 12.92 4.16
CA SER A 47 0.39 12.95 5.17
C SER A 47 1.49 11.91 4.93
N LEU A 48 1.30 10.96 4.02
CA LEU A 48 2.21 9.83 3.80
C LEU A 48 3.65 10.28 3.57
N MET A 49 3.90 11.24 2.68
CA MET A 49 5.27 11.72 2.43
C MET A 49 5.93 12.30 3.68
N ASN A 50 5.19 13.10 4.47
CA ASN A 50 5.68 13.63 5.74
C ASN A 50 5.98 12.51 6.75
N ASP A 51 5.09 11.51 6.85
CA ASP A 51 5.26 10.38 7.77
C ASP A 51 6.49 9.52 7.38
N MET A 52 6.81 9.45 6.08
CA MET A 52 7.99 8.73 5.54
C MET A 52 9.29 9.48 5.79
N GLU A 53 9.29 10.80 5.64
CA GLU A 53 10.43 11.66 5.98
C GLU A 53 10.75 11.58 7.49
N GLN A 54 9.71 11.56 8.34
CA GLN A 54 9.88 11.40 9.79
C GLN A 54 10.46 10.03 10.17
N GLU A 55 10.06 8.96 9.49
CA GLU A 55 10.57 7.62 9.77
C GLU A 55 11.90 7.28 9.06
N ASN A 56 12.49 8.23 8.33
CA ASN A 56 13.72 8.03 7.57
C ASN A 56 13.63 6.87 6.55
N VAL A 57 12.42 6.66 6.01
CA VAL A 57 12.15 5.69 4.94
C VAL A 57 12.24 6.41 3.59
N ALA A 58 13.41 7.01 3.33
CA ALA A 58 13.79 7.54 2.02
C ALA A 58 14.43 6.43 1.16
#